data_AF-A0A965YUX4-F1
#
_entry.id   AF-A0A965YUX4-F1
#
_cell.length_a   1.000
_cell.length_b   1.000
_cell.length_c   1.000
_cell.angle_alpha   90.00
_cell.angle_beta   90.00
_cell.angle_gamma   90.00
#
_symmetry.space_group_name_H-M   'P 1'
#
loop_
_entity.id
_entity.type
_entity.pdbx_description
1 polymer ?
#
loop_
_entity_poly.entity_id
_entity_poly.type
_entity_poly.pdbx_seq_one_letter_code
_entity_poly.pdbx_strand_id
1 'polypeptide(L)' 'MENTNRNVFGLHGITGMLIATVLLLSILVGLTVWGISAQQEVANKPYKITDPQAIKMRDTQNATQKVIEK' A
#
# COMPACT_ATOMS: atom_id res chain seq x y z
N MET A 1 27.49 2.16 42.38
CA MET A 1 26.39 1.22 42.06
C MET A 1 26.30 1.11 40.56
N GLU A 2 26.54 -0.09 40.03
CA GLU A 2 26.49 -0.39 38.60
C GLU A 2 25.04 -0.68 38.19
N ASN A 3 24.58 -0.13 37.07
CA ASN A 3 23.20 -0.30 36.61
C ASN A 3 23.07 -1.57 35.75
N THR A 4 22.69 -2.66 36.40
CA THR A 4 22.54 -4.00 35.81
C THR A 4 21.28 -4.18 34.94
N ASN A 5 20.42 -3.15 34.80
CA ASN A 5 19.19 -3.19 33.99
C ASN A 5 19.36 -2.50 32.62
N ARG A 6 20.34 -2.93 31.80
CA ARG A 6 20.44 -2.46 30.41
C ARG A 6 19.72 -3.41 29.44
N ASN A 7 18.48 -3.08 29.12
CA ASN A 7 17.60 -3.83 28.21
C ASN A 7 17.44 -3.07 26.87
N VAL A 8 17.97 -3.61 25.77
CA VAL A 8 17.70 -3.12 24.40
C VAL A 8 17.11 -4.27 23.60
N PHE A 9 15.86 -4.60 23.86
CA PHE A 9 15.18 -5.82 23.38
C PHE A 9 15.72 -7.12 23.97
N GLY A 10 16.06 -7.17 25.25
CA GLY A 10 16.46 -8.41 25.88
C GLY A 10 15.40 -9.49 25.96
N LEU A 11 15.84 -10.75 25.81
CA LEU A 11 15.63 -11.65 26.95
C LEU A 11 16.55 -11.19 28.12
N HIS A 12 17.81 -10.82 27.85
CA HIS A 12 18.65 -9.85 28.61
C HIS A 12 19.64 -9.03 27.69
N GLY A 13 19.34 -8.83 26.41
CA GLY A 13 20.01 -7.86 25.51
C GLY A 13 19.73 -8.06 24.01
N ILE A 14 20.79 -8.06 23.18
CA ILE A 14 20.73 -8.16 21.69
C ILE A 14 19.88 -9.33 21.17
N THR A 15 19.80 -10.44 21.90
CA THR A 15 19.05 -11.63 21.48
C THR A 15 17.57 -11.33 21.20
N GLY A 16 16.87 -10.59 22.06
CA GLY A 16 15.46 -10.31 21.77
C GLY A 16 15.29 -9.19 20.74
N MET A 17 16.35 -8.42 20.42
CA MET A 17 16.34 -7.51 19.26
C MET A 17 16.20 -8.35 17.99
N LEU A 18 16.99 -9.43 17.89
CA LEU A 18 16.93 -10.34 16.76
C LEU A 18 15.59 -11.06 16.66
N ILE A 19 15.00 -11.45 17.80
CA ILE A 19 13.66 -12.03 17.81
C ILE A 19 12.62 -11.02 17.31
N ALA A 20 12.67 -9.78 17.82
CA ALA A 20 11.75 -8.73 17.42
C ALA A 20 11.88 -8.38 15.93
N THR A 21 13.10 -8.33 15.39
CA THR A 21 13.30 -8.06 13.97
C THR A 21 12.79 -9.19 13.08
N VAL A 22 13.03 -10.46 13.45
CA VAL A 22 12.48 -11.61 12.70
C VAL A 22 10.96 -11.60 12.72
N LEU A 23 10.35 -11.26 13.87
CA LEU A 23 8.90 -11.15 13.99
C LEU A 23 8.35 -10.03 13.08
N LEU A 24 8.97 -8.85 13.09
CA LEU A 24 8.59 -7.74 12.23
C LEU A 24 8.73 -8.09 10.75
N LEU A 25 9.83 -8.75 10.36
CA LEU A 25 10.05 -9.18 8.99
C LEU A 25 9.04 -10.25 8.55
N SER A 26 8.66 -11.16 9.45
CA SER A 26 7.65 -12.19 9.17
C SER A 26 6.30 -11.55 8.88
N ILE A 27 5.89 -10.57 9.70
CA ILE A 27 4.64 -9.81 9.50
C ILE A 27 4.72 -9.02 8.20
N LEU A 28 5.84 -8.34 7.94
CA LEU A 28 6.05 -7.58 6.71
C LEU A 28 5.92 -8.46 5.46
N VAL A 29 6.56 -9.63 5.45
CA VAL A 29 6.49 -10.57 4.32
C VAL A 29 5.05 -11.05 4.13
N GLY A 30 4.37 -11.43 5.22
CA GLY A 30 2.96 -11.87 5.17
C GLY A 30 2.04 -10.80 4.57
N LEU A 31 2.14 -9.57 5.05
CA LEU A 31 1.35 -8.44 4.53
C LEU A 31 1.73 -8.08 3.08
N THR A 32 2.99 -8.22 2.71
CA THR A 32 3.47 -7.95 1.35
C THR A 32 2.90 -8.95 0.35
N VAL A 33 2.94 -10.25 0.65
CA VAL A 33 2.38 -11.30 -0.20
C VAL A 33 0.86 -11.13 -0.35
N TRP A 34 0.18 -10.80 0.74
CA TRP A 34 -1.26 -10.51 0.69
C TRP A 34 -1.54 -9.28 -0.17
N GLY A 35 -0.80 -8.19 0.04
CA GLY A 35 -0.93 -6.96 -0.76
C GLY A 35 -0.73 -7.21 -2.26
N ILE A 36 0.30 -7.96 -2.64
CA ILE A 36 0.56 -8.33 -4.04
C ILE A 36 -0.61 -9.15 -4.60
N SER A 37 -1.11 -10.12 -3.85
CA SER A 37 -2.23 -10.96 -4.29
C SER A 37 -3.50 -10.15 -4.55
N ALA A 38 -3.83 -9.23 -3.64
CA ALA A 38 -4.97 -8.32 -3.79
C ALA A 38 -4.79 -7.36 -4.98
N GLN A 39 -3.58 -6.82 -5.17
CA GLN A 39 -3.25 -5.97 -6.32
C GLN A 39 -3.35 -6.75 -7.64
N GLN A 40 -2.88 -7.99 -7.68
CA GLN A 40 -2.97 -8.84 -8.87
C GLN A 40 -4.42 -9.18 -9.22
N GLU A 41 -5.27 -9.40 -8.22
CA GLU A 41 -6.70 -9.63 -8.45
C GLU A 41 -7.38 -8.43 -9.12
N VAL A 42 -7.05 -7.21 -8.72
CA VAL A 42 -7.63 -5.98 -9.29
C VAL A 42 -7.00 -5.64 -10.65
N ALA A 43 -5.68 -5.80 -10.80
CA ALA A 43 -4.96 -5.50 -12.04
C ALA A 43 -5.46 -6.35 -13.22
N ASN A 44 -5.87 -7.60 -12.96
CA ASN A 44 -6.40 -8.51 -13.98
C ASN A 44 -7.90 -8.32 -14.25
N LYS A 45 -8.56 -7.37 -13.59
CA LYS A 45 -9.98 -7.03 -13.81
C LYS A 45 -10.08 -5.71 -14.59
N PRO A 46 -9.97 -5.74 -15.93
CA PRO A 46 -10.22 -4.55 -16.73
C PRO A 46 -11.66 -4.07 -16.50
N TYR A 47 -11.84 -2.75 -16.38
CA TYR A 47 -13.18 -2.15 -16.33
C TYR A 47 -13.94 -2.53 -17.60
N LYS A 48 -15.08 -3.20 -17.42
CA LYS A 48 -15.99 -3.52 -18.52
C LYS A 48 -16.92 -2.35 -18.74
N ILE A 49 -16.94 -1.84 -19.97
CA ILE A 49 -17.98 -0.92 -20.42
C ILE A 49 -19.21 -1.77 -20.71
N THR A 50 -20.17 -1.79 -19.78
CA THR A 50 -21.43 -2.54 -19.92
C THR A 50 -22.44 -1.82 -20.80
N ASP A 51 -22.40 -0.49 -20.80
CA ASP A 51 -23.23 0.35 -21.68
C ASP A 51 -22.38 1.48 -22.27
N PRO A 52 -21.88 1.30 -23.51
CA PRO A 52 -21.13 2.34 -24.21
C PRO A 52 -21.95 3.62 -24.48
N GLN A 53 -23.28 3.53 -24.56
CA GLN A 53 -24.15 4.69 -24.81
C GLN A 53 -24.38 5.52 -23.54
N ALA A 54 -24.24 4.92 -22.37
CA ALA A 54 -24.22 5.63 -21.09
C ALA A 54 -22.91 6.41 -20.86
N ILE A 55 -21.85 6.13 -21.62
CA ILE A 55 -20.61 6.90 -21.58
C ILE A 55 -20.85 8.24 -22.28
N LYS A 56 -21.11 9.27 -21.47
CA LYS A 56 -21.11 10.66 -21.93
C LYS A 56 -19.70 11.03 -22.38
N MET A 57 -19.43 10.94 -23.67
CA MET A 57 -18.27 11.59 -24.28
C MET A 57 -18.36 13.09 -23.97
N ARG A 58 -17.22 13.77 -23.73
CA ARG A 58 -17.22 15.22 -23.53
C ARG A 58 -17.85 15.86 -24.75
N ASP A 59 -19.11 16.26 -24.58
CA ASP A 59 -19.85 17.00 -25.59
C ASP A 59 -19.13 18.32 -25.80
N THR A 60 -18.75 18.62 -27.04
CA THR A 60 -18.18 19.91 -27.41
C THR A 60 -19.15 21.06 -27.14
N GLN A 61 -20.45 20.78 -26.95
CA GLN A 61 -21.44 21.76 -26.48
C GLN A 61 -21.35 22.06 -24.97
N ASN A 62 -20.72 21.18 -24.17
CA ASN A 62 -20.46 21.39 -22.73
C ASN A 62 -18.99 21.76 -22.46
N ALA A 63 -18.23 22.13 -23.50
CA ALA A 63 -16.86 22.58 -23.38
C ALA A 63 -16.77 24.06 -23.00
N THR A 64 -17.29 24.44 -21.83
CA THR A 64 -16.82 25.67 -21.14
C THR A 64 -15.44 25.43 -20.51
N GLN A 65 -14.54 24.79 -21.26
CA GLN A 65 -13.14 24.67 -20.88
C GLN A 65 -12.55 26.05 -21.07
N LYS A 66 -12.34 26.78 -19.96
CA LYS A 66 -11.75 28.12 -19.96
C LYS A 66 -10.38 28.05 -20.63
N VAL A 67 -10.31 28.43 -21.90
CA VAL A 67 -9.05 28.56 -22.62
C VAL A 67 -8.38 29.80 -22.04
N ILE A 68 -7.15 29.65 -21.54
CA ILE A 68 -6.37 30.79 -21.05
C ILE A 68 -5.89 31.54 -22.30
N GLU A 69 -6.44 32.73 -22.50
CA GLU A 69 -6.03 33.67 -23.54
C GLU A 69 -4.58 34.12 -23.26
N LYS A 70 -3.75 34.12 -24.30
CA LYS A 70 -2.34 34.55 -24.23
C LYS A 70 -2.20 36.04 -24.46
#